data_AF-A0A0V0SZM4-F1
#
_entry.id   AF-A0A0V0SZM4-F1
#
_cell.length_a   1.000
_cell.length_b   1.000
_cell.length_c   1.000
_cell.angle_alpha   90.00
_cell.angle_beta   90.00
_cell.angle_gamma   90.00
#
_symmetry.space_group_name_H-M   'P 1'
#
loop_
_entity.id
_entity.type
_entity.pdbx_description
1 polymer ?
#
loop_
_entity_poly.entity_id
_entity_poly.type
_entity_poly.pdbx_seq_one_letter_code
_entity_poly.pdbx_strand_id
1 'polypeptide(L)'
;LINQMLTINPAKRITAEQALKPPWVCHRSTVASMMHRQETVECLRKFNARRKLKGAILTTMLVSRNFSACKSLLNKKSDSAKESQSTVVHNPPDGVKGSTESNATNDEEEMKADSSALSQSSATEE
;
A
#
# COMPACT_ATOMS: atom_id res chain seq x y z
N LEU A 1 -9.67 11.86 21.82
CA LEU A 1 -8.21 11.63 21.83
C LEU A 1 -7.56 11.84 20.48
N ILE A 2 -8.06 11.25 19.40
CA ILE A 2 -7.41 11.28 18.07
C ILE A 2 -6.93 12.70 17.69
N ASN A 3 -7.79 13.72 17.75
CA ASN A 3 -7.42 15.10 17.41
C ASN A 3 -6.30 15.68 18.30
N GLN A 4 -6.25 15.29 19.58
CA GLN A 4 -5.21 15.74 20.52
C GLN A 4 -3.86 15.05 20.25
N MET A 5 -3.87 13.81 19.74
CA MET A 5 -2.65 13.10 19.31
C MET A 5 -2.13 13.62 17.96
N LEU A 6 -3.04 13.97 17.05
CA LEU A 6 -2.71 14.46 15.72
C LEU A 6 -2.48 15.99 15.68
N THR A 7 -2.34 16.64 16.84
CA THR A 7 -2.00 18.06 16.91
C THR A 7 -0.60 18.29 16.34
N ILE A 8 -0.50 19.17 15.34
CA ILE A 8 0.73 19.45 14.59
C ILE A 8 1.82 19.98 15.52
N ASN A 9 1.50 21.03 16.28
CA ASN A 9 2.44 21.64 17.22
C ASN A 9 2.79 20.65 18.34
N PRO A 10 4.06 20.19 18.45
CA PRO A 10 4.45 19.19 19.43
C PRO A 10 4.33 19.67 20.87
N ALA A 11 4.54 20.97 21.13
CA ALA A 11 4.41 21.53 22.48
C ALA A 11 2.96 21.54 22.99
N LYS A 12 1.98 21.47 22.08
CA LYS A 12 0.54 21.42 22.41
C LYS A 12 -0.06 20.02 22.24
N ARG A 13 0.72 19.05 21.76
CA ARG A 13 0.27 17.68 21.55
C ARG A 13 0.14 16.96 22.90
N ILE A 14 -0.90 16.14 23.04
CA ILE A 14 -1.12 15.37 24.26
C ILE A 14 0.08 14.46 24.57
N THR A 15 0.45 14.36 25.85
CA THR A 15 1.48 13.42 26.31
C THR A 15 0.89 12.03 26.54
N ALA A 16 1.75 11.00 26.64
CA ALA A 16 1.29 9.64 26.92
C ALA A 16 0.54 9.55 28.25
N GLU A 17 1.03 10.20 29.31
CA GLU A 17 0.39 10.21 30.62
C GLU A 17 -1.00 10.88 30.55
N GLN A 18 -1.11 11.98 29.82
CA GLN A 18 -2.40 12.65 29.60
C GLN A 18 -3.35 11.77 28.77
N ALA A 19 -2.85 11.02 27.79
CA ALA A 19 -3.66 10.15 26.93
C ALA A 19 -4.27 8.95 27.67
N LEU A 20 -3.71 8.56 28.80
CA LEU A 20 -4.23 7.48 29.62
C LEU A 20 -5.42 7.90 30.50
N LYS A 21 -5.56 9.20 30.83
CA LYS A 21 -6.58 9.72 31.76
C LYS A 21 -8.02 9.82 31.21
N PRO A 22 -8.27 10.08 29.90
CA PRO A 22 -9.62 10.22 29.38
C PRO A 22 -10.52 9.00 29.61
N PRO A 23 -11.84 9.19 29.84
CA PRO A 23 -12.76 8.10 30.18
C PRO A 23 -12.83 6.97 29.16
N TRP A 24 -12.64 7.27 27.87
CA TRP A 24 -12.65 6.25 26.81
C TRP A 24 -11.44 5.30 26.85
N VAL A 25 -10.41 5.62 27.65
CA VAL A 25 -9.32 4.71 28.02
C VAL A 25 -9.56 4.09 29.39
N CYS A 26 -9.69 4.89 30.45
CA CYS A 26 -9.80 4.39 31.83
C CYS A 26 -11.09 3.60 32.10
N HIS A 27 -12.21 4.03 31.53
CA HIS A 27 -13.55 3.48 31.79
C HIS A 27 -14.16 2.92 30.50
N ARG A 28 -13.34 2.19 29.75
CA ARG A 28 -13.69 1.65 28.43
C ARG A 28 -15.04 0.91 28.43
N SER A 29 -15.33 0.12 29.48
CA SER A 29 -16.56 -0.66 29.60
C SER A 29 -17.84 0.17 29.56
N THR A 30 -17.77 1.44 29.97
CA THR A 30 -18.96 2.29 30.14
C THR A 30 -19.15 3.25 28.97
N VAL A 31 -18.05 3.72 28.36
CA VAL A 31 -18.11 4.80 27.36
C VAL A 31 -17.74 4.37 25.95
N ALA A 32 -17.13 3.19 25.76
CA ALA A 32 -16.84 2.68 24.44
C ALA A 32 -18.04 1.88 23.89
N SER A 33 -18.31 2.04 22.60
CA SER A 33 -19.35 1.27 21.92
C SER A 33 -18.98 -0.22 21.86
N MET A 34 -19.98 -1.08 22.11
CA MET A 34 -19.88 -2.53 21.93
C MET A 34 -20.39 -3.01 20.56
N MET A 35 -20.71 -2.08 19.66
CA MET A 35 -21.23 -2.43 18.35
C MET A 35 -20.17 -3.17 17.52
N HIS A 36 -20.60 -4.23 16.86
CA HIS A 36 -19.78 -4.90 15.88
C HIS A 36 -19.64 -4.03 14.62
N ARG A 37 -18.45 -3.53 14.36
CA ARG A 37 -18.15 -2.66 13.21
C ARG A 37 -17.57 -3.48 12.05
N GLN A 38 -18.40 -4.25 11.37
CA GLN A 38 -17.98 -5.18 10.33
C GLN A 38 -17.15 -4.52 9.22
N GLU A 39 -17.60 -3.38 8.69
CA GLU A 39 -16.88 -2.63 7.65
C GLU A 39 -15.46 -2.24 8.08
N THR A 40 -15.29 -1.89 9.37
CA THR A 40 -13.97 -1.57 9.92
C THR A 40 -13.04 -2.78 9.87
N VAL A 41 -13.56 -3.97 10.19
CA VAL A 41 -12.76 -5.21 10.14
C VAL A 41 -12.34 -5.53 8.70
N GLU A 42 -13.23 -5.37 7.74
CA GLU A 42 -12.94 -5.58 6.33
C GLU A 42 -11.92 -4.59 5.79
N CYS A 43 -12.09 -3.30 6.09
CA CYS A 43 -11.11 -2.27 5.74
C CYS A 43 -9.73 -2.56 6.35
N LEU A 44 -9.68 -3.02 7.61
CA LEU A 44 -8.43 -3.37 8.29
C LEU A 44 -7.73 -4.59 7.67
N ARG A 45 -8.49 -5.59 7.18
CA ARG A 45 -7.92 -6.73 6.44
C ARG A 45 -7.27 -6.26 5.15
N LYS A 46 -7.96 -5.44 4.35
CA LYS A 46 -7.43 -4.87 3.09
C LYS A 46 -6.18 -4.02 3.36
N PHE A 47 -6.21 -3.14 4.36
CA PHE A 47 -5.07 -2.31 4.76
C PHE A 47 -3.84 -3.15 5.15
N ASN A 48 -4.03 -4.18 5.97
CA ASN A 48 -2.92 -5.04 6.40
C ASN A 48 -2.33 -5.85 5.25
N ALA A 49 -3.16 -6.38 4.34
CA ALA A 49 -2.68 -7.06 3.14
C ALA A 49 -1.79 -6.12 2.29
N ARG A 50 -2.26 -4.89 2.05
CA ARG A 50 -1.51 -3.85 1.33
C ARG A 50 -0.19 -3.51 2.02
N ARG A 51 -0.20 -3.35 3.34
CA ARG A 51 1.01 -3.07 4.15
C ARG A 51 2.02 -4.21 4.07
N LYS A 52 1.57 -5.48 4.18
CA LYS A 52 2.43 -6.66 4.06
C LYS A 52 3.07 -6.75 2.67
N LEU A 53 2.31 -6.50 1.60
CA LEU A 53 2.83 -6.50 0.24
C LEU A 53 3.89 -5.42 0.03
N LYS A 54 3.65 -4.19 0.50
CA LYS A 54 4.66 -3.11 0.45
C LYS A 54 5.96 -3.50 1.15
N GLY A 55 5.88 -4.16 2.32
CA GLY A 55 7.06 -4.66 3.04
C GLY A 55 7.80 -5.78 2.30
N ALA A 56 7.07 -6.70 1.68
CA ALA A 56 7.65 -7.77 0.87
C ALA A 56 8.43 -7.22 -0.33
N ILE A 57 7.86 -6.24 -1.06
CA ILE A 57 8.53 -5.59 -2.19
C ILE A 57 9.84 -4.93 -1.75
N LEU A 58 9.83 -4.16 -0.64
CA LEU A 58 11.04 -3.54 -0.10
C LEU A 58 12.12 -4.58 0.25
N THR A 59 11.71 -5.73 0.80
CA THR A 59 12.63 -6.84 1.09
C THR A 59 13.25 -7.40 -0.18
N THR A 60 12.44 -7.63 -1.23
CA THR A 60 12.94 -8.05 -2.54
C THR A 60 13.90 -7.04 -3.14
N MET A 61 13.61 -5.73 -3.08
CA MET A 61 14.51 -4.69 -3.56
C MET A 61 15.86 -4.71 -2.82
N LEU A 62 15.84 -4.90 -1.50
CA LEU A 62 17.05 -4.99 -0.70
C LEU A 62 17.88 -6.23 -1.07
N VAL A 63 17.24 -7.40 -1.21
CA VAL A 63 17.92 -8.64 -1.62
C VAL A 63 18.51 -8.50 -3.02
N SER A 64 17.74 -7.99 -3.99
CA SER A 64 18.21 -7.78 -5.36
C SER A 64 19.38 -6.80 -5.44
N ARG A 65 19.38 -5.75 -4.61
CA ARG A 65 20.50 -4.80 -4.52
C ARG A 65 21.75 -5.46 -3.95
N ASN A 66 21.62 -6.22 -2.86
CA ASN A 66 22.74 -6.94 -2.26
C ASN A 66 23.30 -8.00 -3.23
N PHE A 67 22.44 -8.77 -3.89
CA PHE A 67 22.86 -9.76 -4.87
C PHE A 67 23.57 -9.12 -6.06
N SER A 68 23.03 -8.01 -6.60
CA SER A 68 23.67 -7.26 -7.69
C SER A 68 25.04 -6.69 -7.29
N ALA A 69 25.17 -6.15 -6.07
CA ALA A 69 26.44 -5.63 -5.56
C ALA A 69 27.49 -6.74 -5.36
N CYS A 70 27.10 -7.88 -4.80
CA CYS A 70 27.99 -9.04 -4.66
C CYS A 70 28.42 -9.58 -6.03
N LYS A 71 27.51 -9.66 -7.00
CA LYS A 71 27.83 -10.07 -8.38
C LYS A 71 28.83 -9.11 -9.03
N SER A 72 28.66 -7.79 -8.89
CA SER A 72 29.63 -6.80 -9.38
C SER A 72 31.02 -6.94 -8.74
N LEU A 73 31.10 -7.17 -7.43
CA LEU A 73 32.37 -7.38 -6.73
C LEU A 73 33.07 -8.70 -7.12
N LEU A 74 32.29 -9.74 -7.41
CA LEU A 74 32.81 -11.03 -7.88
C LEU A 74 33.28 -10.96 -9.35
N ASN A 75 32.56 -10.24 -10.21
CA ASN A 75 32.94 -10.01 -11.62
C ASN A 75 34.17 -9.10 -11.78
N LYS A 76 34.51 -8.25 -10.79
CA LYS A 76 35.71 -7.39 -10.84
C LYS A 76 37.02 -8.15 -10.58
N LYS A 77 36.97 -9.40 -10.08
CA LYS A 77 38.14 -10.27 -9.91
C LYS A 77 38.48 -11.11 -11.14
N SER A 78 37.67 -11.07 -12.21
CA SER A 78 37.86 -11.91 -13.40
C SER A 78 38.14 -11.11 -14.68
N ASP A 79 38.73 -9.92 -14.58
CA ASP A 79 39.05 -9.12 -15.78
C ASP A 79 40.35 -8.32 -15.67
N SER A 80 41.42 -9.01 -15.23
CA SER A 80 42.80 -8.55 -15.44
C SER A 80 43.58 -9.62 -16.20
N ALA A 81 43.11 -9.95 -17.40
CA ALA A 81 43.91 -10.62 -18.43
C ALA A 81 43.13 -10.68 -19.75
N LYS A 82 43.45 -9.75 -20.66
CA LYS A 82 43.44 -9.83 -22.14
C LYS A 82 43.13 -8.44 -22.70
N GLU A 83 44.16 -7.64 -22.87
CA GLU A 83 44.96 -7.53 -24.09
C GLU A 83 44.25 -6.66 -25.15
N SER A 84 44.85 -5.49 -25.37
CA SER A 84 44.56 -4.55 -26.44
C SER A 84 44.50 -5.25 -27.80
N GLN A 85 43.38 -5.15 -28.52
CA GLN A 85 43.42 -4.99 -29.98
C GLN A 85 42.31 -4.06 -30.48
N SER A 86 42.75 -3.09 -31.28
CA SER A 86 42.01 -2.14 -32.10
C SER A 86 41.25 -2.85 -33.22
N THR A 87 40.01 -2.44 -33.54
CA THR A 87 39.58 -2.10 -34.92
C THR A 87 38.17 -1.46 -34.95
N VAL A 88 38.08 -0.40 -35.74
CA VAL A 88 36.95 0.44 -36.17
C VAL A 88 35.74 -0.34 -36.69
N VAL A 89 34.51 0.09 -36.36
CA VAL A 89 33.34 0.33 -37.26
C VAL A 89 32.07 0.67 -36.44
N HIS A 90 31.38 1.71 -36.89
CA HIS A 90 30.24 2.43 -36.31
C HIS A 90 28.88 1.72 -36.50
N ASN A 91 28.05 1.64 -35.45
CA ASN A 91 26.59 1.80 -35.56
C ASN A 91 25.90 1.97 -34.18
N PRO A 92 25.15 3.06 -33.92
CA PRO A 92 24.16 3.11 -32.85
C PRO A 92 22.74 2.89 -33.42
N PRO A 93 21.87 2.20 -32.68
CA PRO A 93 20.48 2.65 -32.63
C PRO A 93 20.04 2.90 -31.18
N ASP A 94 19.65 4.16 -30.98
CA ASP A 94 18.78 4.68 -29.93
C ASP A 94 17.58 3.79 -29.63
N GLY A 95 17.17 3.76 -28.36
CA GLY A 95 15.86 3.20 -28.00
C GLY A 95 15.66 2.88 -26.52
N VAL A 96 16.03 3.75 -25.58
CA VAL A 96 15.55 3.62 -24.20
C VAL A 96 14.06 4.02 -24.20
N LYS A 97 13.15 3.04 -24.23
CA LYS A 97 11.72 3.27 -24.05
C LYS A 97 11.47 3.66 -22.59
N GLY A 98 10.90 4.86 -22.40
CA GLY A 98 10.58 5.43 -21.11
C GLY A 98 9.67 4.55 -20.25
N SER A 99 9.95 4.53 -18.96
CA SER A 99 9.06 3.97 -17.94
C SER A 99 7.93 4.96 -17.71
N THR A 100 6.71 4.58 -18.06
CA THR A 100 5.49 5.25 -17.60
C THR A 100 5.24 4.83 -16.16
N GLU A 101 5.33 5.79 -15.23
CA GLU A 101 4.88 5.63 -13.85
C GLU A 101 3.34 5.58 -13.84
N SER A 102 2.76 4.38 -13.67
CA SER A 102 1.32 4.25 -13.46
C SER A 102 0.97 4.48 -12.00
N ASN A 103 0.47 5.68 -11.68
CA ASN A 103 -0.28 5.94 -10.47
C ASN A 103 -1.74 5.51 -10.71
N ALA A 104 -2.16 4.38 -10.14
CA ALA A 104 -3.57 3.96 -10.21
C ALA A 104 -4.36 4.59 -9.05
N THR A 105 -5.15 5.61 -9.36
CA THR A 105 -6.33 6.03 -8.59
C THR A 105 -7.46 5.06 -8.89
N ASN A 106 -7.94 4.31 -7.88
CA ASN A 106 -9.14 3.50 -8.00
C ASN A 106 -10.31 4.28 -7.39
N ASP A 107 -11.16 4.82 -8.23
CA ASP A 107 -12.57 5.11 -7.95
C ASP A 107 -13.36 4.30 -8.98
N GLU A 108 -14.07 3.25 -8.56
CA GLU A 108 -15.15 2.69 -9.37
C GLU A 108 -16.36 2.36 -8.50
N GLU A 109 -17.46 2.88 -9.02
CA GLU A 109 -18.82 2.99 -8.50
C GLU A 109 -19.57 1.65 -8.46
N GLU A 110 -20.60 1.69 -7.63
CA GLU A 110 -21.68 0.71 -7.44
C GLU A 110 -22.39 0.32 -8.76
N MET A 111 -22.34 -0.95 -9.15
CA MET A 111 -23.29 -1.51 -10.13
C MET A 111 -24.48 -2.13 -9.39
N LYS A 112 -25.56 -1.35 -9.26
CA LYS A 112 -26.89 -1.87 -8.98
C LYS A 112 -27.54 -2.28 -10.31
N ALA A 113 -27.48 -3.56 -10.63
CA ALA A 113 -28.21 -4.12 -11.76
C ALA A 113 -29.69 -4.33 -11.36
N ASP A 114 -30.54 -3.41 -11.83
CA ASP A 114 -31.97 -3.60 -11.95
C ASP A 114 -32.24 -4.53 -13.15
N SER A 115 -33.01 -5.59 -12.95
CA SER A 115 -33.44 -6.45 -14.05
C SER A 115 -34.90 -6.84 -13.90
N SER A 116 -35.67 -6.30 -14.83
CA SER A 116 -36.94 -6.79 -15.39
C SER A 116 -38.18 -6.76 -14.51
N ALA A 117 -38.95 -5.70 -14.71
CA ALA A 117 -40.40 -5.76 -14.75
C ALA A 117 -40.87 -6.81 -15.80
N LEU A 118 -41.86 -7.64 -15.44
CA LEU A 118 -43.21 -7.65 -16.01
C LEU A 118 -43.87 -9.04 -15.84
N SER A 119 -44.78 -9.15 -14.88
CA SER A 119 -45.95 -10.02 -14.98
C SER A 119 -47.03 -9.46 -14.06
N GLN A 120 -47.98 -8.76 -14.68
CA GLN A 120 -49.24 -8.38 -14.07
C GLN A 120 -50.15 -9.61 -13.99
N SER A 121 -50.83 -9.83 -12.86
CA SER A 121 -52.26 -10.17 -12.85
C SER A 121 -52.81 -10.27 -11.42
N SER A 122 -53.93 -9.56 -11.19
CA SER A 122 -55.06 -9.85 -10.27
C SER A 122 -54.79 -10.01 -8.77
N ALA A 123 -55.69 -9.73 -7.82
CA ALA A 123 -56.89 -8.91 -7.66
C ALA A 123 -57.30 -9.11 -6.17
N THR A 124 -57.83 -8.05 -5.54
CA THR A 124 -58.86 -8.02 -4.45
C THR A 124 -58.82 -8.95 -3.22
N GLU A 125 -58.98 -8.31 -2.05
CA GLU A 125 -59.62 -8.76 -0.78
C GLU A 125 -58.86 -9.87 0.00
N GLU A 126 -58.67 -9.84 1.32
CA GLU A 126 -59.48 -9.40 2.46
C GLU A 126 -58.58 -8.86 3.60
#